data_AF-A0A9Q3CZT5-F1
#
_entry.id   AF-A0A9Q3CZT5-F1
#
_cell.length_a   1.000
_cell.length_b   1.000
_cell.length_c   1.000
_cell.angle_alpha   90.00
_cell.angle_beta   90.00
_cell.angle_gamma   90.00
#
_symmetry.space_group_name_H-M   'P 1'
#
loop_
_entity.id
_entity.type
_entity.pdbx_description
1 polymer ?
#
loop_
_entity_poly.entity_id
_entity_poly.type
_entity_poly.pdbx_seq_one_letter_code
_entity_poly.pdbx_strand_id
1 'polypeptide(L)'
;MPKPIAVTIPSRLARLTISSPNLASAQGRARSLYRDWYRAAPEICQEPHRLKCQRISDFRNKNQLIKYPIHSFTSLRAKIRQIFNTYSHVRDVQAIDVLVSKSHMEYQEFMNLWKTPSHVMRYFEAEEKPPLPNTFMEKFLAGKDDNAVLPAAYLSVSDGDHLQDQNSFLIDEMVVLPWRCQCVYQGWLLSI
;
A
#
# COMPACT_ATOMS: atom_id res chain seq x y z
N MET A 1 -35.38 -29.47 -8.56
CA MET A 1 -34.08 -30.12 -8.26
C MET A 1 -33.25 -29.14 -7.44
N PRO A 2 -32.74 -29.51 -6.25
CA PRO A 2 -31.83 -28.64 -5.50
C PRO A 2 -30.55 -28.43 -6.32
N LYS A 3 -30.11 -27.17 -6.46
CA LYS A 3 -28.86 -26.85 -7.18
C LYS A 3 -27.67 -27.47 -6.43
N PRO A 4 -26.69 -28.07 -7.14
CA PRO A 4 -25.49 -28.58 -6.50
C PRO A 4 -24.77 -27.44 -5.80
N ILE A 5 -24.33 -27.69 -4.56
CA ILE A 5 -23.56 -26.74 -3.76
C ILE A 5 -22.21 -26.58 -4.46
N ALA A 6 -22.01 -25.47 -5.17
CA ALA A 6 -20.73 -25.13 -5.74
C ALA A 6 -19.79 -24.71 -4.59
N VAL A 7 -18.82 -25.56 -4.26
CA VAL A 7 -17.82 -25.23 -3.24
C VAL A 7 -16.78 -24.32 -3.88
N THR A 8 -16.81 -23.03 -3.55
CA THR A 8 -15.79 -22.07 -3.99
C THR A 8 -14.51 -22.27 -3.17
N ILE A 9 -13.42 -22.68 -3.83
CA ILE A 9 -12.12 -22.87 -3.19
C ILE A 9 -11.46 -21.49 -3.02
N PRO A 10 -10.94 -21.15 -1.83
CA PRO A 10 -10.33 -19.85 -1.60
C PRO A 10 -8.94 -19.75 -2.26
N SER A 11 -8.46 -18.52 -2.45
CA SER A 11 -7.16 -18.23 -3.05
C SER A 11 -5.98 -18.70 -2.19
N ARG A 12 -4.81 -18.82 -2.82
CA ARG A 12 -3.56 -19.19 -2.14
C ARG A 12 -3.29 -18.23 -0.96
N LEU A 13 -2.99 -18.80 0.20
CA LEU A 13 -2.78 -18.14 1.50
C LEU A 13 -4.02 -17.49 2.13
N ALA A 14 -5.22 -17.71 1.62
CA ALA A 14 -6.44 -17.18 2.24
C ALA A 14 -6.60 -17.71 3.68
N ARG A 15 -7.03 -16.83 4.59
CA ARG A 15 -7.28 -17.15 5.99
C ARG A 15 -8.66 -16.66 6.40
N LEU A 16 -9.36 -17.47 7.18
CA LEU A 16 -10.63 -17.08 7.78
C LEU A 16 -10.40 -15.95 8.80
N THR A 17 -11.26 -14.95 8.77
CA THR A 17 -11.29 -13.89 9.78
C THR A 17 -11.83 -14.46 11.08
N ILE A 18 -11.14 -14.18 12.18
CA ILE A 18 -11.46 -14.73 13.51
C ILE A 18 -11.36 -13.60 14.54
N SER A 19 -12.36 -13.50 15.41
CA SER A 19 -12.32 -12.64 16.59
C SER A 19 -11.58 -13.34 17.73
N SER A 20 -10.66 -12.65 18.38
CA SER A 20 -9.93 -13.15 19.53
C SER A 20 -10.70 -12.91 20.83
N PRO A 21 -10.66 -13.87 21.77
CA PRO A 21 -11.28 -13.71 23.07
C PRO A 21 -10.44 -12.86 24.04
N ASN A 22 -9.11 -12.80 23.85
CA ASN A 22 -8.18 -12.13 24.76
C ASN A 22 -7.05 -11.46 23.97
N LEU A 23 -6.54 -10.34 24.49
CA LEU A 23 -5.38 -9.61 23.98
C LEU A 23 -4.16 -10.51 23.76
N ALA A 24 -3.87 -11.45 24.67
CA ALA A 24 -2.72 -12.35 24.52
C ALA A 24 -2.81 -13.20 23.24
N SER A 25 -4.02 -13.68 22.90
CA SER A 25 -4.26 -14.44 21.68
C SER A 25 -4.19 -13.56 20.42
N ALA A 26 -4.69 -12.33 20.49
CA ALA A 26 -4.58 -11.33 19.42
C ALA A 26 -3.11 -11.01 19.12
N GLN A 27 -2.31 -10.75 20.17
CA GLN A 27 -0.87 -10.52 20.07
C GLN A 27 -0.12 -11.73 19.53
N GLY A 28 -0.50 -12.95 19.93
CA GLY A 28 0.06 -14.18 19.37
C GLY A 28 -0.12 -14.26 17.86
N ARG A 29 -1.31 -13.92 17.36
CA ARG A 29 -1.60 -13.86 15.92
C ARG A 29 -0.82 -12.76 15.21
N ALA A 30 -0.74 -11.57 15.79
CA ALA A 30 0.06 -10.47 15.24
C ALA A 30 1.55 -10.84 15.14
N ARG A 31 2.11 -11.51 16.16
CA ARG A 31 3.49 -12.01 16.13
C ARG A 31 3.70 -13.10 15.08
N SER A 32 2.74 -14.01 14.92
CA SER A 32 2.80 -15.02 13.85
C SER A 32 2.86 -14.34 12.48
N LEU A 33 1.93 -13.40 12.23
CA LEU A 33 1.86 -12.67 10.96
C LEU A 33 3.14 -11.87 10.69
N TYR A 34 3.70 -11.22 11.71
CA TYR A 34 5.00 -10.53 11.59
C TYR A 34 6.13 -11.49 11.18
N ARG A 35 6.16 -12.71 11.72
CA ARG A 35 7.15 -13.73 11.33
C ARG A 35 6.95 -14.18 9.88
N ASP A 36 5.71 -14.31 9.43
CA ASP A 36 5.38 -14.68 8.06
C ASP A 36 5.87 -13.60 7.08
N TRP A 37 5.60 -12.32 7.38
CA TRP A 37 6.16 -11.17 6.66
C TRP A 37 7.69 -11.17 6.61
N TYR A 38 8.34 -11.41 7.74
CA TYR A 38 9.80 -11.39 7.83
C TYR A 38 10.47 -12.49 6.99
N ARG A 39 9.81 -13.65 6.87
CA ARG A 39 10.24 -14.79 6.04
C ARG A 39 9.95 -14.58 4.56
N ALA A 40 8.85 -13.91 4.23
CA ALA A 40 8.47 -13.58 2.86
C ALA A 40 9.29 -12.44 2.24
N ALA A 41 9.90 -11.57 3.04
CA ALA A 41 10.72 -10.45 2.57
C ALA A 41 11.71 -10.77 1.41
N PRO A 42 12.51 -11.85 1.45
CA PRO A 42 13.36 -12.21 0.30
C PRO A 42 12.56 -12.51 -0.98
N GLU A 43 11.42 -13.19 -0.90
CA GLU A 43 10.58 -13.45 -2.08
C GLU A 43 10.02 -12.14 -2.63
N ILE A 44 9.51 -11.26 -1.77
CA ILE A 44 8.99 -9.94 -2.17
C ILE A 44 10.09 -9.07 -2.82
N CYS A 45 11.34 -9.15 -2.34
CA CYS A 45 12.49 -8.41 -2.87
C CYS A 45 13.17 -9.05 -4.08
N GLN A 46 12.98 -10.35 -4.33
CA GLN A 46 13.46 -11.04 -5.54
C GLN A 46 12.45 -10.97 -6.67
N GLU A 47 11.16 -10.93 -6.33
CA GLU A 47 10.03 -10.81 -7.24
C GLU A 47 9.50 -9.38 -7.50
N PRO A 48 10.15 -8.24 -7.12
CA PRO A 48 9.63 -6.93 -7.43
C PRO A 48 9.80 -6.76 -8.95
N HIS A 49 8.70 -7.10 -9.61
CA HIS A 49 8.43 -7.03 -11.02
C HIS A 49 9.08 -8.14 -11.85
N ARG A 50 8.23 -9.09 -12.26
CA ARG A 50 8.43 -9.89 -13.48
C ARG A 50 8.57 -9.04 -14.76
N LEU A 51 8.34 -7.73 -14.65
CA LEU A 51 8.99 -6.71 -15.48
C LEU A 51 10.15 -6.10 -14.69
N LYS A 52 11.27 -6.82 -14.62
CA LYS A 52 12.55 -6.15 -14.86
C LYS A 52 12.27 -5.21 -16.01
N CYS A 53 12.68 -3.96 -15.92
CA CYS A 53 13.04 -3.17 -17.08
C CYS A 53 13.55 -4.18 -18.10
N GLN A 54 12.78 -4.43 -19.16
CA GLN A 54 13.22 -5.29 -20.24
C GLN A 54 14.59 -4.76 -20.56
N ARG A 55 15.60 -5.57 -20.21
CA ARG A 55 16.96 -5.54 -20.72
C ARG A 55 17.25 -4.22 -21.43
N ILE A 56 17.50 -3.14 -20.68
CA ILE A 56 18.19 -2.01 -21.27
C ILE A 56 19.60 -2.55 -21.48
N SER A 57 19.83 -3.03 -22.70
CA SER A 57 21.13 -3.38 -23.27
C SER A 57 22.05 -2.17 -23.40
N ASP A 58 21.75 -1.04 -22.74
CA ASP A 58 22.60 0.14 -22.74
C ASP A 58 23.63 0.01 -21.60
N PHE A 59 24.58 -0.85 -21.89
CA PHE A 59 25.86 -1.06 -21.21
C PHE A 59 26.78 0.18 -21.31
N ARG A 60 26.29 1.40 -21.09
CA ARG A 60 27.12 2.63 -21.19
C ARG A 60 27.04 3.58 -20.01
N ASN A 61 26.16 3.40 -19.04
CA ASN A 61 26.23 4.20 -17.81
C ASN A 61 25.83 3.37 -16.59
N LYS A 62 26.82 2.80 -15.90
CA LYS A 62 26.65 2.02 -14.66
C LYS A 62 26.26 2.89 -13.44
N ASN A 63 26.12 4.21 -13.60
CA ASN A 63 25.98 5.12 -12.46
C ASN A 63 24.56 5.66 -12.25
N GLN A 64 23.59 5.33 -13.11
CA GLN A 64 22.18 5.65 -12.87
C GLN A 64 21.41 4.38 -12.45
N LEU A 65 21.79 3.80 -11.31
CA LEU A 65 20.88 2.93 -10.59
C LEU A 65 19.69 3.78 -10.17
N ILE A 66 18.55 3.64 -10.85
CA ILE A 66 17.28 4.14 -10.32
C ILE A 66 17.14 3.47 -8.95
N LYS A 67 17.30 4.29 -7.91
CA LYS A 67 17.48 3.84 -6.52
C LYS A 67 16.12 3.44 -5.96
N TYR A 68 15.55 2.35 -6.48
CA TYR A 68 14.32 1.79 -5.93
C TYR A 68 14.60 1.36 -4.48
N PRO A 69 13.93 1.90 -3.46
CA PRO A 69 14.23 1.67 -2.04
C PRO A 69 14.08 0.20 -1.62
N ILE A 70 13.39 -0.61 -2.43
CA ILE A 70 13.11 -2.04 -2.21
C ILE A 70 14.24 -2.95 -2.75
N HIS A 71 15.35 -2.42 -3.27
CA HIS A 71 16.47 -3.24 -3.77
C HIS A 71 17.16 -4.09 -2.71
N SER A 72 16.98 -3.76 -1.42
CA SER A 72 17.60 -4.47 -0.30
C SER A 72 16.53 -5.06 0.62
N PHE A 73 16.64 -6.36 0.91
CA PHE A 73 15.78 -7.07 1.87
C PHE A 73 15.86 -6.47 3.29
N THR A 74 16.96 -5.78 3.62
CA THR A 74 17.13 -5.10 4.90
C THR A 74 16.19 -3.90 5.01
N SER A 75 16.08 -3.10 3.95
CA SER A 75 15.20 -1.93 3.91
C SER A 75 13.74 -2.33 4.01
N LEU A 76 13.33 -3.39 3.31
CA LEU A 76 11.97 -3.93 3.42
C LEU A 76 11.65 -4.42 4.84
N ARG A 77 12.57 -5.15 5.47
CA ARG A 77 12.40 -5.60 6.87
C ARG A 77 12.31 -4.46 7.86
N ALA A 78 13.12 -3.42 7.67
CA ALA A 78 13.04 -2.20 8.49
C ALA A 78 11.68 -1.53 8.32
N LYS A 79 11.14 -1.48 7.10
CA LYS A 79 9.82 -0.92 6.82
C LYS A 79 8.68 -1.72 7.44
N ILE A 80 8.72 -3.04 7.31
CA ILE A 80 7.77 -3.95 7.98
C ILE A 80 7.79 -3.68 9.49
N ARG A 81 8.97 -3.57 10.10
CA ARG A 81 9.10 -3.25 11.52
C ARG A 81 8.51 -1.87 11.86
N GLN A 82 8.74 -0.85 11.03
CA GLN A 82 8.15 0.48 11.22
C GLN A 82 6.62 0.41 11.24
N ILE A 83 6.01 -0.26 10.26
CA ILE A 83 4.55 -0.38 10.16
C ILE A 83 3.96 -1.07 11.39
N PHE A 84 4.56 -2.19 11.83
CA PHE A 84 4.10 -2.88 13.04
C PHE A 84 4.29 -2.03 14.31
N ASN A 85 5.35 -1.23 14.38
CA ASN A 85 5.59 -0.32 15.49
C ASN A 85 4.57 0.83 15.53
N THR A 86 4.12 1.35 14.38
CA THR A 86 3.09 2.39 14.32
C THR A 86 1.83 1.97 15.07
N TYR A 87 1.43 0.70 14.98
CA TYR A 87 0.24 0.16 15.65
C TYR A 87 0.50 -0.44 17.04
N SER A 88 1.73 -0.33 17.58
CA SER A 88 2.10 -0.91 18.88
C SER A 88 1.28 -0.37 20.07
N HIS A 89 0.78 0.85 19.95
CA HIS A 89 0.03 1.54 21.02
C HIS A 89 -1.41 1.02 21.17
N VAL A 90 -1.95 0.30 20.20
CA VAL A 90 -3.34 -0.18 20.21
C VAL A 90 -3.51 -1.28 21.27
N ARG A 91 -4.43 -1.09 22.22
CA ARG A 91 -4.73 -2.05 23.29
C ARG A 91 -6.06 -2.78 23.12
N ASP A 92 -6.95 -2.25 22.28
CA ASP A 92 -8.24 -2.88 22.02
C ASP A 92 -8.08 -4.16 21.18
N VAL A 93 -8.73 -5.23 21.64
CA VAL A 93 -8.66 -6.57 21.06
C VAL A 93 -9.31 -6.59 19.68
N GLN A 94 -10.49 -5.96 19.55
CA GLN A 94 -11.21 -5.95 18.27
C GLN A 94 -10.48 -5.11 17.22
N ALA A 95 -9.93 -3.95 17.62
CA ALA A 95 -9.07 -3.16 16.76
C ALA A 95 -7.85 -3.94 16.26
N ILE A 96 -7.16 -4.70 17.13
CA ILE A 96 -6.02 -5.54 16.74
C ILE A 96 -6.46 -6.59 15.72
N ASP A 97 -7.63 -7.19 15.85
CA ASP A 97 -8.10 -8.22 14.93
C ASP A 97 -8.40 -7.68 13.54
N VAL A 98 -8.94 -6.46 13.46
CA VAL A 98 -9.09 -5.74 12.19
C VAL A 98 -7.72 -5.47 11.58
N LEU A 99 -6.75 -5.01 12.36
CA LEU A 99 -5.38 -4.73 11.88
C LEU A 99 -4.66 -5.99 11.39
N VAL A 100 -4.78 -7.10 12.12
CA VAL A 100 -4.24 -8.40 11.71
C VAL A 100 -4.88 -8.88 10.41
N SER A 101 -6.21 -8.72 10.27
CA SER A 101 -6.92 -9.09 9.05
C SER A 101 -6.49 -8.23 7.86
N LYS A 102 -6.37 -6.91 8.04
CA LYS A 102 -5.86 -5.97 7.02
C LYS A 102 -4.43 -6.31 6.59
N SER A 103 -3.54 -6.52 7.56
CA SER A 103 -2.15 -6.87 7.28
C SER A 103 -2.03 -8.23 6.57
N HIS A 104 -2.91 -9.18 6.88
CA HIS A 104 -2.95 -10.47 6.18
C HIS A 104 -3.49 -10.37 4.75
N MET A 105 -4.49 -9.52 4.50
CA MET A 105 -4.96 -9.24 3.13
C MET A 105 -3.83 -8.65 2.27
N GLU A 106 -3.12 -7.64 2.81
CA GLU A 106 -1.94 -7.08 2.15
C GLU A 106 -0.87 -8.16 1.89
N TYR A 107 -0.56 -9.00 2.90
CA TYR A 107 0.40 -10.10 2.73
C TYR A 107 0.03 -11.03 1.58
N GLN A 108 -1.24 -11.39 1.48
CA GLN A 108 -1.75 -12.23 0.41
C GLN A 108 -1.61 -11.54 -0.96
N GLU A 109 -1.89 -10.24 -1.05
CA GLU A 109 -1.73 -9.47 -2.28
C GLU A 109 -0.26 -9.34 -2.70
N PHE A 110 0.66 -9.20 -1.75
CA PHE A 110 2.10 -9.17 -2.01
C PHE A 110 2.62 -10.52 -2.51
N MET A 111 2.28 -11.61 -1.83
CA MET A 111 2.76 -12.95 -2.15
C MET A 111 2.17 -13.50 -3.45
N ASN A 112 0.91 -13.16 -3.75
CA ASN A 112 0.26 -13.57 -4.99
C ASN A 112 0.55 -12.60 -6.16
N LEU A 113 1.39 -11.59 -5.96
CA LEU A 113 1.75 -10.58 -6.97
C LEU A 113 0.53 -9.83 -7.53
N TRP A 114 -0.43 -9.52 -6.65
CA TRP A 114 -1.59 -8.69 -6.98
C TRP A 114 -1.31 -7.20 -6.77
N LYS A 115 -0.33 -6.84 -5.93
CA LYS A 115 0.17 -5.47 -5.85
C LYS A 115 1.01 -5.11 -7.07
N THR A 116 0.73 -3.96 -7.67
CA THR A 116 1.63 -3.42 -8.70
C THR A 116 2.83 -2.69 -8.07
N PRO A 117 3.96 -2.59 -8.80
CA PRO A 117 5.03 -1.62 -8.60
C PRO A 117 4.72 -0.37 -7.79
N SER A 118 3.81 0.45 -8.30
CA SER A 118 3.47 1.76 -7.78
C SER A 118 2.82 1.64 -6.41
N HIS A 119 1.93 0.66 -6.22
CA HIS A 119 1.32 0.39 -4.92
C HIS A 119 2.37 0.01 -3.86
N VAL A 120 3.40 -0.76 -4.23
CA VAL A 120 4.47 -1.08 -3.30
C VAL A 120 5.34 0.15 -2.98
N MET A 121 5.64 0.96 -4.00
CA MET A 121 6.44 2.18 -3.85
C MET A 121 5.78 3.22 -2.94
N ARG A 122 4.44 3.29 -2.90
CA ARG A 122 3.70 4.19 -1.99
C ARG A 122 4.04 3.98 -0.51
N TYR A 123 4.45 2.78 -0.09
CA TYR A 123 4.90 2.57 1.28
C TYR A 123 6.16 3.37 1.64
N PHE A 124 7.01 3.68 0.65
CA PHE A 124 8.28 4.41 0.82
C PHE A 124 8.15 5.90 0.52
N GLU A 125 6.95 6.39 0.19
CA GLU A 125 6.72 7.78 -0.19
C GLU A 125 7.14 8.78 0.90
N ALA A 126 6.97 8.41 2.18
CA ALA A 126 7.39 9.24 3.30
C ALA A 126 8.92 9.38 3.44
N GLU A 127 9.70 8.45 2.90
CA GLU A 127 11.17 8.48 2.94
C GLU A 127 11.75 9.20 1.70
N GLU A 128 11.00 9.20 0.60
CA GLU A 128 11.38 9.88 -0.64
C GLU A 128 11.06 11.37 -0.61
N LYS A 129 9.97 11.76 0.08
CA LYS A 129 9.60 13.16 0.22
C LYS A 129 10.73 13.95 0.93
N PRO A 130 11.05 15.17 0.45
CA PRO A 130 11.98 16.03 1.17
C PRO A 130 11.47 16.27 2.60
N PRO A 131 12.38 16.44 3.58
CA PRO A 131 11.98 16.62 4.96
C PRO A 131 10.99 17.78 5.06
N LEU A 132 9.83 17.49 5.65
CA LEU A 132 8.82 18.51 5.85
C LEU A 132 9.40 19.60 6.77
N PRO A 133 9.15 20.88 6.46
CA PRO A 133 9.54 21.97 7.34
C PRO A 133 8.87 21.79 8.70
N ASN A 134 9.65 21.84 9.78
CA ASN A 134 9.17 21.54 11.14
C ASN A 134 8.59 22.80 11.80
N THR A 135 9.20 23.95 11.52
CA THR A 135 8.81 25.22 12.13
C THR A 135 7.66 25.87 11.38
N PHE A 136 6.89 26.69 12.10
CA PHE A 136 5.82 27.48 11.50
C PHE A 136 6.35 28.39 10.38
N MET A 137 7.47 29.09 10.59
CA MET A 137 8.03 30.01 9.58
C MET A 137 8.42 29.29 8.29
N GLU A 138 9.05 28.13 8.37
CA GLU A 138 9.40 27.35 7.17
C GLU A 138 8.15 26.82 6.45
N LYS A 139 7.10 26.41 7.18
CA LYS A 139 5.80 26.02 6.58
C LYS A 139 5.08 27.18 5.91
N PHE A 140 5.10 28.34 6.57
CA PHE A 140 4.50 29.58 6.11
C PHE A 140 5.21 30.07 4.83
N LEU A 141 6.55 30.13 4.83
CA LEU A 141 7.33 30.51 3.65
C LEU A 141 7.21 29.50 2.49
N ALA A 142 6.90 28.24 2.77
CA ALA A 142 6.61 27.23 1.76
C ALA A 142 5.21 27.37 1.13
N GLY A 143 4.38 28.33 1.56
CA GLY A 143 3.08 28.66 0.95
C GLY A 143 2.02 27.56 1.08
N LYS A 144 2.21 26.58 1.98
CA LYS A 144 1.29 25.44 2.13
C LYS A 144 -0.08 25.84 2.68
N ASP A 145 -0.13 26.86 3.53
CA ASP A 145 -1.40 27.35 4.11
C ASP A 145 -2.20 28.18 3.09
N ASP A 146 -1.53 28.83 2.12
CA ASP A 146 -2.18 29.66 1.09
C ASP A 146 -2.94 28.81 0.06
N ASN A 147 -2.42 27.62 -0.30
CA ASN A 147 -3.09 26.69 -1.22
C ASN A 147 -4.42 26.12 -0.68
N ALA A 148 -4.69 26.23 0.62
CA ALA A 148 -5.96 25.80 1.22
C ALA A 148 -7.06 26.88 1.16
N VAL A 149 -6.68 28.15 0.95
CA VAL A 149 -7.59 29.31 0.97
C VAL A 149 -8.01 29.72 -0.45
N LEU A 150 -7.24 29.34 -1.47
CA LEU A 150 -7.57 29.66 -2.86
C LEU A 150 -8.77 28.81 -3.34
N PRO A 151 -9.89 29.44 -3.74
CA PRO A 151 -10.96 28.70 -4.40
C PRO A 151 -10.40 28.07 -5.69
N ALA A 152 -10.81 26.85 -6.01
CA ALA A 152 -10.32 26.01 -7.10
C ALA A 152 -10.27 26.68 -8.51
N ALA A 153 -10.81 27.88 -8.65
CA ALA A 153 -10.86 28.67 -9.88
C ALA A 153 -9.55 29.43 -10.22
N TYR A 154 -8.54 29.51 -9.34
CA TYR A 154 -7.32 30.30 -9.60
C TYR A 154 -6.08 29.49 -10.04
N LEU A 155 -6.23 28.20 -10.36
CA LEU A 155 -5.11 27.33 -10.80
C LEU A 155 -4.63 27.59 -12.24
N SER A 156 -4.89 28.76 -12.81
CA SER A 156 -4.37 29.14 -14.12
C SER A 156 -3.44 30.34 -14.03
N VAL A 157 -2.17 30.06 -14.30
CA VAL A 157 -1.13 30.93 -14.88
C VAL A 157 -0.04 31.44 -13.93
N SER A 158 1.20 31.09 -14.35
CA SER A 158 2.55 31.59 -14.01
C SER A 158 3.26 30.97 -12.79
N ASP A 159 4.44 30.34 -12.88
CA ASP A 159 5.41 30.13 -13.96
C ASP A 159 6.31 28.89 -13.65
N GLY A 160 6.73 28.16 -14.68
CA GLY A 160 8.02 27.42 -14.72
C GLY A 160 8.14 26.04 -14.03
N ASP A 161 8.07 24.99 -14.84
CA ASP A 161 8.77 23.69 -14.70
C ASP A 161 8.50 22.80 -13.47
N HIS A 162 7.40 22.04 -13.53
CA HIS A 162 7.44 20.57 -13.52
C HIS A 162 6.05 20.01 -13.83
N LEU A 163 5.96 19.24 -14.92
CA LEU A 163 4.83 18.36 -15.23
C LEU A 163 4.74 17.25 -14.17
N GLN A 164 4.19 17.55 -12.99
CA GLN A 164 3.83 16.55 -11.98
C GLN A 164 2.49 16.92 -11.33
N ASP A 165 1.59 15.94 -11.40
CA ASP A 165 0.40 15.76 -10.57
C ASP A 165 -0.82 16.67 -10.79
N GLN A 166 -1.47 16.50 -11.95
CA GLN A 166 -2.92 16.71 -12.08
C GLN A 166 -3.77 15.56 -11.49
N ASN A 167 -3.15 14.57 -10.81
CA ASN A 167 -3.86 13.37 -10.31
C ASN A 167 -3.86 13.20 -8.78
N SER A 168 -3.42 14.19 -8.00
CA SER A 168 -3.40 14.07 -6.53
C SER A 168 -4.70 14.50 -5.84
N PHE A 169 -5.66 15.09 -6.55
CA PHE A 169 -6.87 15.67 -5.94
C PHE A 169 -8.11 14.77 -5.92
N LEU A 170 -8.03 13.51 -6.39
CA LEU A 170 -9.15 12.55 -6.38
C LEU A 170 -8.95 11.35 -5.44
N ILE A 171 -8.00 11.40 -4.50
CA ILE A 171 -7.67 10.22 -3.67
C ILE A 171 -7.92 10.44 -2.17
N ASP A 172 -8.02 11.68 -1.70
CA ASP A 172 -8.35 11.94 -0.28
C ASP A 172 -9.84 11.77 0.06
N GLU A 173 -10.70 11.52 -0.93
CA GLU A 173 -12.12 11.17 -0.72
C GLU A 173 -12.42 9.66 -0.76
N MET A 174 -11.39 8.78 -0.75
CA MET A 174 -11.60 7.31 -0.76
C MET A 174 -11.30 6.62 0.58
N VAL A 175 -10.96 7.36 1.64
CA VAL A 175 -10.74 6.77 2.98
C VAL A 175 -12.03 6.75 3.84
N VAL A 176 -13.12 7.35 3.36
CA VAL A 176 -14.47 7.24 3.97
C VAL A 176 -15.49 6.81 2.91
N LEU A 177 -15.34 5.61 2.36
CA LEU A 177 -16.49 4.91 1.79
C LEU A 177 -16.83 3.69 2.66
N PRO A 178 -18.00 3.70 3.33
CA PRO A 178 -18.52 2.53 4.00
C PRO A 178 -18.93 1.52 2.93
N TRP A 179 -18.62 0.25 3.17
CA TRP A 179 -19.35 -0.90 2.62
C TRP A 179 -19.91 -0.74 1.21
N ARG A 180 -19.14 -1.13 0.19
CA ARG A 180 -19.74 -1.65 -1.04
C ARG A 180 -19.02 -2.91 -1.48
N CYS A 181 -19.54 -4.02 -0.95
CA CYS A 181 -19.44 -5.34 -1.56
C CYS A 181 -20.18 -5.23 -2.91
N GLN A 182 -19.47 -4.96 -4.01
CA GLN A 182 -20.05 -5.01 -5.35
C GLN A 182 -19.85 -6.42 -5.93
N CYS A 183 -20.52 -7.40 -5.32
CA CYS A 183 -20.94 -8.59 -6.07
C CYS A 183 -22.12 -8.17 -6.94
N VAL A 184 -21.86 -7.70 -8.17
CA VAL A 184 -22.91 -7.60 -9.19
C VAL A 184 -22.40 -8.18 -10.49
N TYR A 185 -22.76 -9.44 -10.68
CA TYR A 185 -23.09 -10.03 -11.97
C TYR A 185 -24.07 -9.11 -12.71
N GLN A 186 -23.62 -8.45 -13.77
CA GLN A 186 -24.42 -8.05 -14.95
C GLN A 186 -23.42 -8.09 -16.12
N GLY A 187 -23.41 -9.09 -16.97
CA GLY A 187 -24.49 -9.31 -17.93
C GLY A 187 -24.26 -8.42 -19.14
N TRP A 188 -23.31 -8.77 -20.01
CA TRP A 188 -23.22 -8.24 -21.37
C TRP A 188 -23.22 -9.39 -22.36
N LEU A 189 -24.32 -9.42 -23.11
CA LEU A 189 -24.45 -10.03 -24.42
C LEU A 189 -23.23 -9.72 -25.30
N LEU A 190 -22.72 -10.74 -25.98
CA LEU A 190 -22.24 -10.61 -27.34
C LEU A 190 -22.87 -11.74 -28.14
N SER A 191 -23.86 -11.38 -28.95
CA SER A 191 -24.19 -12.10 -30.18
C SER A 191 -22.96 -12.06 -31.08
N ILE A 192 -22.44 -13.23 -31.44
CA ILE A 192 -22.28 -13.80 -32.79
C ILE A 192 -22.01 -15.30 -32.58
#